data_AF-A0A821SSL7-F1
#
_entry.id   AF-A0A821SSL7-F1
#
_cell.length_a   1.000
_cell.length_b   1.000
_cell.length_c   1.000
_cell.angle_alpha   90.00
_cell.angle_beta   90.00
_cell.angle_gamma   90.00
#
_symmetry.space_group_name_H-M   'P 1'
#
loop_
_entity.id
_entity.type
_entity.pdbx_description
1 polymer ?
#
loop_
_entity_poly.entity_id
_entity_poly.type
_entity_poly.pdbx_seq_one_letter_code
_entity_poly.pdbx_strand_id
1 'polypeptide(L)'
;MNPENMFGCLYHSLFTYRLFALMKRVPLFQSSNQLGHSSQQILQTLLSPYFFPIGIQIRAGDQTMTRTNISLDEKIILKKSENFFTCSQQIINTNETLFRETNQIPIIFLLADDVRIRQAALKRWKFSLECFQSFENKCQLNNSGLNILSNSNPVFHVQYANDRILAFELGIFDNFLFSLCEQHIISRDSGFGRFAAFASVKLRNIYSMGPNEQSSCQNQSLPLAKAAYYWSGI
;
A
#
# COMPACT_ATOMS: atom_id res chain seq x y z
N MET A 1 15.07 15.79 18.40
CA MET A 1 13.97 14.93 17.93
C MET A 1 12.73 15.80 17.91
N ASN A 2 12.12 16.03 16.73
CA ASN A 2 10.91 16.86 16.67
C ASN A 2 9.70 16.06 17.20
N PRO A 3 8.75 16.69 17.90
CA PRO A 3 7.56 16.01 18.43
C PRO A 3 6.80 15.22 17.35
N GLU A 4 6.77 15.76 16.14
CA GLU A 4 6.10 15.20 14.97
C GLU A 4 6.68 13.85 14.53
N ASN A 5 7.95 13.56 14.87
CA ASN A 5 8.65 12.34 14.46
C ASN A 5 8.73 11.31 15.59
N MET A 6 8.37 11.69 16.83
CA MET A 6 8.54 10.84 18.01
C MET A 6 7.77 9.52 17.88
N PHE A 7 6.53 9.60 17.35
CA PHE A 7 5.69 8.44 17.15
C PHE A 7 6.29 7.45 16.14
N GLY A 8 6.68 7.92 14.95
CA GLY A 8 7.28 7.05 13.93
C GLY A 8 8.59 6.43 14.39
N CYS A 9 9.45 7.18 15.08
CA CYS A 9 10.67 6.62 15.66
C CYS A 9 10.38 5.54 16.71
N LEU A 10 9.46 5.78 17.66
CA LEU A 10 9.07 4.78 18.66
C LEU A 10 8.45 3.54 18.00
N TYR A 11 7.59 3.74 17.02
CA TYR A 11 6.99 2.68 16.23
C TYR A 11 8.07 1.82 15.58
N HIS A 12 8.98 2.41 14.81
CA HIS A 12 10.04 1.66 14.14
C HIS A 12 10.98 0.98 15.14
N SER A 13 11.33 1.62 16.26
CA SER A 13 12.13 0.97 17.30
C SER A 13 11.44 -0.27 17.85
N LEU A 14 10.14 -0.21 18.19
CA LEU A 14 9.42 -1.36 18.74
C LEU A 14 9.18 -2.47 17.71
N PHE A 15 8.90 -2.11 16.45
CA PHE A 15 8.56 -3.07 15.40
C PHE A 15 9.78 -3.76 14.79
N THR A 16 10.91 -3.06 14.66
CA THR A 16 12.12 -3.64 14.05
C THR A 16 12.61 -4.86 14.84
N TYR A 17 12.54 -4.83 16.18
CA TYR A 17 12.89 -5.98 17.02
C TYR A 17 11.97 -7.20 16.83
N ARG A 18 10.75 -7.00 16.31
CA ARG A 18 9.75 -8.06 16.12
C ARG A 18 9.60 -8.51 14.67
N LEU A 19 10.30 -7.84 13.73
CA LEU A 19 10.18 -8.08 12.30
C LEU A 19 10.49 -9.53 11.92
N PHE A 20 11.53 -10.12 12.52
CA PHE A 20 11.90 -11.52 12.27
C PHE A 20 10.79 -12.52 12.63
N ALA A 21 10.11 -12.30 13.76
CA ALA A 21 9.01 -13.15 14.20
C ALA A 21 7.81 -13.04 13.26
N LEU A 22 7.50 -11.82 12.81
CA LEU A 22 6.44 -11.58 11.82
C LEU A 22 6.77 -12.23 10.47
N MET A 23 7.98 -12.01 9.94
CA MET A 23 8.42 -12.60 8.66
C MET A 23 8.39 -14.12 8.66
N LYS A 24 8.65 -14.79 9.79
CA LYS A 24 8.57 -16.26 9.89
C LYS A 24 7.15 -16.82 9.78
N ARG A 25 6.13 -16.05 10.16
CA ARG A 25 4.73 -16.52 10.20
C ARG A 25 3.99 -16.29 8.89
N VAL A 26 4.37 -15.27 8.12
CA VAL A 26 3.70 -14.91 6.86
C VAL A 26 3.81 -15.96 5.72
N PRO A 27 4.94 -16.66 5.51
CA PRO A 27 5.09 -17.58 4.36
C PRO A 27 4.31 -18.91 4.47
N LEU A 28 3.62 -19.18 5.59
CA LEU A 28 2.90 -20.44 5.81
C LEU A 28 1.67 -20.65 4.90
N PHE A 29 1.28 -19.65 4.11
CA PHE A 29 0.15 -19.73 3.16
C PHE A 29 0.62 -19.42 1.73
N GLN A 30 1.39 -20.34 1.13
CA GLN A 30 1.63 -20.37 -0.31
C GLN A 30 0.66 -21.38 -0.94
N SER A 31 -0.41 -20.89 -1.56
CA SER A 31 -1.20 -21.71 -2.48
C SER A 31 -0.57 -21.66 -3.86
N SER A 32 -0.66 -22.75 -4.62
CA SER A 32 -0.07 -22.91 -5.96
C SER A 32 -0.58 -21.92 -7.02
N ASN A 33 -1.60 -21.11 -6.70
CA ASN A 33 -2.23 -20.13 -7.61
C ASN A 33 -2.11 -18.68 -7.10
N GLN A 34 -0.97 -18.30 -6.50
CA GLN A 34 -0.75 -16.93 -6.02
C GLN A 34 -0.56 -15.94 -7.19
N LEU A 35 -1.56 -15.07 -7.39
CA LEU A 35 -1.50 -13.98 -8.37
C LEU A 35 -0.50 -12.87 -7.97
N GLY A 36 -0.17 -12.72 -6.68
CA GLY A 36 0.57 -11.60 -6.11
C GLY A 36 1.98 -11.98 -5.67
N HIS A 37 2.56 -11.12 -4.84
CA HIS A 37 3.98 -11.18 -4.47
C HIS A 37 4.14 -11.75 -3.07
N SER A 38 5.26 -12.42 -2.84
CA SER A 38 5.64 -12.87 -1.50
C SER A 38 6.03 -11.68 -0.63
N SER A 39 5.90 -11.82 0.68
CA SER A 39 6.32 -10.80 1.64
C SER A 39 7.80 -10.44 1.53
N GLN A 40 8.64 -11.42 1.20
CA GLN A 40 10.07 -11.19 0.97
C GLN A 40 10.30 -10.32 -0.27
N GLN A 41 9.60 -10.60 -1.37
CA GLN A 41 9.68 -9.79 -2.58
C GLN A 41 9.23 -8.36 -2.28
N ILE A 42 8.08 -8.19 -1.64
CA ILE A 42 7.56 -6.87 -1.28
C ILE A 42 8.58 -6.11 -0.42
N LEU A 43 9.06 -6.72 0.67
CA LEU A 43 10.03 -6.10 1.56
C LEU A 43 11.33 -5.70 0.83
N GLN A 44 11.88 -6.59 0.00
CA GLN A 44 13.08 -6.31 -0.81
C GLN A 44 12.85 -5.14 -1.77
N THR A 45 11.65 -5.05 -2.35
CA THR A 45 11.34 -3.94 -3.26
C THR A 45 11.24 -2.61 -2.54
N LEU A 46 10.54 -2.60 -1.40
CA LEU A 46 10.30 -1.39 -0.61
C LEU A 46 11.59 -0.84 0.03
N LEU A 47 12.57 -1.70 0.31
CA LEU A 47 13.86 -1.30 0.86
C LEU A 47 14.94 -1.03 -0.21
N SER A 48 14.65 -1.31 -1.48
CA SER A 48 15.63 -1.15 -2.56
C SER A 48 15.82 0.32 -2.92
N PRO A 49 17.07 0.79 -3.07
CA PRO A 49 17.35 2.16 -3.50
C PRO A 49 16.96 2.45 -4.96
N TYR A 50 16.65 1.41 -5.74
CA TYR A 50 16.27 1.54 -7.16
C TYR A 50 14.79 1.87 -7.37
N PHE A 51 13.95 1.66 -6.35
CA PHE A 51 12.52 1.87 -6.47
C PHE A 51 12.07 3.07 -5.65
N PHE A 52 11.05 3.76 -6.16
CA PHE A 52 10.35 4.82 -5.45
C PHE A 52 8.95 4.31 -5.05
N PRO A 53 8.78 3.78 -3.82
CA PRO A 53 7.52 3.17 -3.41
C PRO A 53 6.44 4.19 -3.06
N ILE A 54 5.30 4.09 -3.73
CA ILE A 54 4.05 4.82 -3.47
C ILE A 54 3.05 3.85 -2.84
N GLY A 55 2.68 4.08 -1.59
CA GLY A 55 1.68 3.27 -0.90
C GLY A 55 0.27 3.70 -1.25
N ILE A 56 -0.58 2.78 -1.71
CA ILE A 56 -2.03 3.00 -1.83
C ILE A 56 -2.75 2.12 -0.80
N GLN A 57 -3.55 2.73 0.08
CA GLN A 57 -4.41 2.03 1.04
C GLN A 57 -5.89 2.34 0.76
N ILE A 58 -6.63 1.30 0.36
CA ILE A 58 -8.06 1.36 0.04
C ILE A 58 -8.85 0.64 1.12
N ARG A 59 -9.74 1.35 1.81
CA ARG A 59 -10.76 0.81 2.70
C ARG A 59 -12.09 0.89 1.99
N ALA A 60 -12.59 -0.25 1.49
CA ALA A 60 -13.89 -0.34 0.85
C ALA A 60 -15.05 -0.44 1.87
N GLY A 61 -14.74 -0.73 3.14
CA GLY A 61 -15.69 -0.77 4.25
C GLY A 61 -16.42 -2.10 4.39
N ASP A 62 -17.17 -2.27 5.47
CA ASP A 62 -17.69 -3.59 5.90
C ASP A 62 -18.74 -4.18 4.95
N GLN A 63 -19.37 -3.35 4.12
CA GLN A 63 -20.37 -3.79 3.14
C GLN A 63 -19.79 -4.64 2.01
N THR A 64 -18.48 -4.59 1.76
CA THR A 64 -17.84 -5.39 0.70
C THR A 64 -17.50 -6.80 1.17
N MET A 65 -17.37 -7.02 2.48
CA MET A 65 -17.05 -8.32 3.08
C MET A 65 -18.25 -9.28 3.08
N THR A 66 -19.49 -8.78 3.07
CA THR A 66 -20.69 -9.63 3.05
C THR A 66 -21.04 -10.20 1.68
N ARG A 67 -20.38 -9.77 0.59
CA ARG A 67 -20.72 -10.15 -0.78
C ARG A 67 -19.76 -11.20 -1.35
N THR A 68 -19.99 -12.47 -1.01
CA THR A 68 -19.11 -13.58 -1.35
C THR A 68 -19.25 -14.11 -2.79
N ASN A 69 -20.37 -13.88 -3.48
CA ASN A 69 -20.68 -14.60 -4.74
C ASN A 69 -20.97 -13.74 -5.98
N ILE A 70 -20.73 -12.43 -5.96
CA ILE A 70 -20.92 -11.62 -7.16
C ILE A 70 -19.58 -11.50 -7.88
N SER A 71 -19.44 -12.27 -8.96
CA SER A 71 -18.45 -12.06 -10.02
C SER A 71 -18.71 -10.70 -10.67
N LEU A 72 -18.26 -9.64 -10.00
CA LEU A 72 -18.24 -8.30 -10.58
C LEU A 72 -17.09 -8.23 -11.58
N ASP A 73 -17.40 -7.70 -12.76
CA ASP A 73 -16.42 -7.36 -13.80
C ASP A 73 -15.28 -6.52 -13.19
N GLU A 74 -14.03 -6.88 -13.51
CA GLU A 74 -12.82 -6.16 -13.07
C GLU A 74 -12.89 -4.68 -13.38
N LYS A 75 -13.49 -4.31 -14.51
CA LYS A 75 -13.67 -2.91 -14.88
C LYS A 75 -14.52 -2.16 -13.85
N ILE A 76 -15.58 -2.79 -13.34
CA ILE A 76 -16.46 -2.18 -12.33
C ILE A 76 -15.74 -2.06 -10.99
N ILE A 77 -14.98 -3.08 -10.60
CA ILE A 77 -14.20 -3.08 -9.36
C ILE A 77 -13.17 -1.95 -9.39
N LEU A 78 -12.36 -1.89 -10.46
CA LEU A 78 -11.32 -0.87 -10.60
C LEU A 78 -11.89 0.54 -10.71
N LYS A 79 -13.05 0.71 -11.37
CA LYS A 79 -13.73 2.00 -11.47
C LYS A 79 -14.10 2.59 -10.11
N LYS A 80 -14.45 1.77 -9.12
CA LYS A 80 -14.76 2.24 -7.75
C LYS A 80 -13.54 2.78 -7.01
N SER A 81 -12.35 2.33 -7.38
CA SER A 81 -11.06 2.72 -6.81
C SER A 81 -10.22 3.57 -7.76
N GLU A 82 -10.81 4.07 -8.85
CA GLU A 82 -10.07 4.70 -9.95
C GLU A 82 -9.34 5.96 -9.49
N ASN A 83 -9.96 6.75 -8.61
CA ASN A 83 -9.37 7.96 -8.06
C ASN A 83 -8.01 7.73 -7.39
N PHE A 84 -7.83 6.62 -6.65
CA PHE A 84 -6.55 6.26 -6.02
C PHE A 84 -5.45 6.02 -7.08
N PHE A 85 -5.78 5.29 -8.15
CA PHE A 85 -4.85 4.98 -9.23
C PHE A 85 -4.57 6.17 -10.14
N THR A 86 -5.56 7.04 -10.37
CA THR A 86 -5.34 8.31 -11.07
C THR A 86 -4.42 9.21 -10.25
N CYS A 87 -4.60 9.24 -8.92
CA CYS A 87 -3.75 10.03 -8.06
C CYS A 87 -2.28 9.55 -8.09
N SER A 88 -2.04 8.24 -7.98
CA SER A 88 -0.67 7.73 -8.11
C SER A 88 -0.07 8.03 -9.48
N GLN A 89 -0.85 7.99 -10.55
CA GLN A 89 -0.37 8.38 -11.87
C GLN A 89 -0.01 9.87 -11.94
N GLN A 90 -0.81 10.75 -11.34
CA GLN A 90 -0.52 12.18 -11.30
C GLN A 90 0.77 12.48 -10.55
N ILE A 91 0.97 11.84 -9.40
CA ILE A 91 2.22 11.90 -8.63
C ILE A 91 3.42 11.50 -9.50
N ILE A 92 3.31 10.37 -10.22
CA ILE A 92 4.36 9.85 -11.09
C ILE A 92 4.67 10.87 -12.21
N ASN A 93 3.63 11.44 -12.81
CA ASN A 93 3.76 12.36 -13.95
C ASN A 93 4.28 13.74 -13.56
N THR A 94 3.80 14.28 -12.43
CA THR A 94 4.21 15.61 -11.91
C THR A 94 5.60 15.59 -11.29
N ASN A 95 6.11 14.39 -11.03
CA ASN A 95 7.41 14.17 -10.45
C ASN A 95 7.59 14.90 -9.10
N GLU A 96 6.51 15.03 -8.33
CA GLU A 96 6.44 15.85 -7.12
C GLU A 96 7.40 15.39 -6.01
N THR A 97 8.02 14.21 -6.14
CA THR A 97 8.90 13.64 -5.11
C THR A 97 10.14 12.91 -5.60
N LEU A 98 10.47 12.88 -6.89
CA LEU A 98 11.86 12.57 -7.22
C LEU A 98 12.67 13.79 -6.77
N PHE A 99 13.51 13.61 -5.76
CA PHE A 99 14.78 14.33 -5.79
C PHE A 99 15.31 14.10 -7.20
N ARG A 100 15.39 15.18 -8.00
CA ARG A 100 15.64 15.14 -9.46
C ARG A 100 16.94 14.42 -9.86
N GLU A 101 17.67 13.92 -8.87
CA GLU A 101 18.97 13.27 -8.94
C GLU A 101 18.89 11.74 -8.97
N THR A 102 17.74 11.12 -8.66
CA THR A 102 17.65 9.65 -8.58
C THR A 102 16.80 9.07 -9.72
N ASN A 103 17.43 8.24 -10.57
CA ASN A 103 16.79 7.42 -11.62
C ASN A 103 15.91 6.28 -11.07
N GLN A 104 15.17 6.54 -10.00
CA GLN A 104 14.34 5.55 -9.32
C GLN A 104 13.08 5.23 -10.13
N ILE A 105 12.67 3.97 -10.07
CA ILE A 105 11.49 3.47 -10.78
C ILE A 105 10.28 3.52 -9.84
N PRO A 106 9.19 4.23 -10.21
CA PRO A 106 8.01 4.31 -9.37
C PRO A 106 7.32 2.94 -9.28
N ILE A 107 6.95 2.56 -8.05
CA ILE A 107 6.26 1.31 -7.77
C ILE A 107 5.14 1.53 -6.77
N ILE A 108 4.00 0.89 -6.98
CA ILE A 108 2.83 1.03 -6.13
C ILE A 108 2.73 -0.17 -5.21
N PHE A 109 2.77 0.07 -3.90
CA PHE A 109 2.37 -0.94 -2.92
C PHE A 109 0.89 -0.78 -2.58
N LEU A 110 0.07 -1.72 -3.05
CA LEU A 110 -1.37 -1.69 -2.90
C LEU A 110 -1.83 -2.55 -1.71
N LEU A 111 -2.48 -1.90 -0.75
CA LEU A 111 -3.26 -2.51 0.31
C LEU A 111 -4.74 -2.21 0.08
N ALA A 112 -5.56 -3.25 0.02
CA ALA A 112 -7.02 -3.10 0.03
C ALA A 112 -7.67 -4.23 0.83
N ASP A 113 -8.65 -3.87 1.65
CA ASP A 113 -9.46 -4.83 2.41
C ASP A 113 -10.35 -5.69 1.50
N ASP A 114 -10.81 -5.14 0.38
CA ASP A 114 -11.45 -5.92 -0.69
C ASP A 114 -10.39 -6.60 -1.57
N VAL A 115 -10.24 -7.92 -1.43
CA VAL A 115 -9.30 -8.73 -2.22
C VAL A 115 -9.52 -8.60 -3.73
N ARG A 116 -10.76 -8.34 -4.18
CA ARG A 116 -11.08 -8.25 -5.60
C ARG A 116 -10.40 -7.05 -6.24
N ILE A 117 -10.24 -5.94 -5.49
CA ILE A 117 -9.50 -4.76 -5.95
C ILE A 117 -8.04 -5.14 -6.17
N ARG A 118 -7.41 -5.84 -5.22
CA ARG A 118 -6.02 -6.30 -5.34
C ARG A 118 -5.84 -7.25 -6.52
N GLN A 119 -6.74 -8.20 -6.70
CA GLN A 119 -6.67 -9.17 -7.81
C GLN A 119 -6.85 -8.49 -9.18
N ALA A 120 -7.84 -7.61 -9.32
CA ALA A 120 -8.06 -6.88 -10.56
C ALA A 120 -6.86 -5.97 -10.89
N ALA A 121 -6.30 -5.31 -9.87
CA ALA A 121 -5.12 -4.47 -10.03
C ALA A 121 -3.87 -5.28 -10.42
N LEU A 122 -3.64 -6.43 -9.78
CA LEU A 122 -2.52 -7.32 -10.14
C LEU A 122 -2.70 -7.90 -11.56
N LYS A 123 -3.90 -8.32 -11.97
CA LYS A 123 -4.07 -8.81 -13.35
C LYS A 123 -3.78 -7.75 -14.40
N ARG A 124 -4.08 -6.48 -14.11
CA ARG A 124 -3.87 -5.38 -15.04
C ARG A 124 -2.45 -4.81 -15.03
N TRP A 125 -1.83 -4.75 -13.86
CA TRP A 125 -0.64 -3.92 -13.59
C TRP A 125 0.41 -4.62 -12.72
N LYS A 126 0.39 -5.96 -12.61
CA LYS A 126 1.36 -6.68 -11.78
C LYS A 126 2.78 -6.37 -12.20
N PHE A 127 3.59 -6.07 -11.19
CA PHE A 127 5.03 -5.92 -11.34
C PHE A 127 5.68 -7.25 -11.74
N SER A 128 6.48 -7.25 -12.81
CA SER A 128 7.10 -8.48 -13.34
C SER A 128 8.16 -9.04 -12.38
N LEU A 129 8.30 -10.37 -12.35
CA LEU A 129 9.38 -11.01 -11.60
C LEU A 129 10.76 -10.70 -12.18
N GLU A 130 10.84 -10.49 -13.49
CA GLU A 130 12.08 -10.17 -14.20
C GLU A 130 12.65 -8.84 -13.73
N CYS A 131 11.78 -7.95 -13.24
CA CYS A 131 12.17 -6.68 -12.66
C CYS A 131 12.87 -6.77 -11.32
N PHE A 132 12.68 -7.85 -10.56
CA PHE A 132 13.47 -8.09 -9.36
C PHE A 132 14.92 -8.45 -9.68
N GLN A 133 15.19 -8.93 -10.91
CA GLN A 133 16.49 -9.46 -11.31
C GLN A 133 17.26 -8.53 -12.25
N SER A 134 16.58 -7.56 -12.90
CA SER A 134 17.18 -6.65 -13.87
C SER A 134 16.65 -5.21 -13.69
N PHE A 135 17.44 -4.38 -13.01
CA PHE A 135 17.01 -3.05 -12.53
C PHE A 135 16.97 -1.96 -13.61
N GLU A 136 17.87 -1.97 -14.60
CA GLU A 136 18.10 -0.76 -15.40
C GLU A 136 17.28 -0.66 -16.70
N ASN A 137 17.02 -1.76 -17.42
CA ASN A 137 16.42 -1.67 -18.78
C ASN A 137 15.09 -2.39 -18.97
N LYS A 138 14.73 -3.39 -18.14
CA LYS A 138 13.51 -4.19 -18.36
C LYS A 138 12.25 -3.63 -17.71
N CYS A 139 12.40 -2.87 -16.62
CA CYS A 139 11.26 -2.34 -15.86
C CYS A 139 10.66 -1.07 -16.41
N GLN A 140 11.41 -0.35 -17.24
CA GLN A 140 10.93 0.88 -17.88
C GLN A 140 10.05 0.60 -19.10
N LEU A 141 10.03 -0.63 -19.63
CA LEU A 141 9.44 -0.95 -20.94
C LEU A 141 7.93 -1.27 -20.93
N ASN A 142 7.25 -1.22 -19.78
CA ASN A 142 5.78 -1.28 -19.77
C ASN A 142 5.18 0.12 -20.04
N ASN A 143 5.21 0.53 -21.31
CA ASN A 143 4.89 1.86 -21.84
C ASN A 143 3.46 2.41 -21.57
N SER A 144 2.66 1.86 -20.66
CA SER A 144 1.31 2.41 -20.39
C SER A 144 0.70 2.08 -19.02
N GLY A 145 1.46 1.51 -18.08
CA GLY A 145 0.90 0.94 -16.86
C GLY A 145 1.53 1.41 -15.56
N LEU A 146 0.74 1.34 -14.49
CA LEU A 146 1.26 1.35 -13.12
C LEU A 146 2.03 0.07 -12.83
N ASN A 147 3.00 0.11 -11.91
CA ASN A 147 3.72 -1.07 -11.43
C ASN A 147 3.18 -1.46 -10.05
N ILE A 148 2.31 -2.47 -9.96
CA ILE A 148 1.64 -2.83 -8.70
C ILE A 148 2.32 -4.02 -8.03
N LEU A 149 2.80 -3.76 -6.82
CA LEU A 149 3.10 -4.73 -5.78
C LEU A 149 1.90 -4.86 -4.86
N SER A 150 1.48 -6.08 -4.62
CA SER A 150 0.51 -6.38 -3.59
C SER A 150 0.67 -7.82 -3.18
N ASN A 151 0.36 -8.09 -1.92
CA ASN A 151 0.10 -9.45 -1.50
C ASN A 151 -1.24 -9.89 -2.13
N SER A 152 -1.26 -10.98 -2.90
CA SER A 152 -2.52 -11.52 -3.41
C SER A 152 -3.23 -12.42 -2.41
N ASN A 153 -2.55 -12.79 -1.31
CA ASN A 153 -3.23 -13.53 -0.29
C ASN A 153 -4.41 -12.67 0.12
N PRO A 154 -5.64 -13.20 0.01
CA PRO A 154 -6.71 -12.52 0.64
C PRO A 154 -6.32 -12.38 2.11
N VAL A 155 -6.02 -11.16 2.54
CA VAL A 155 -6.39 -10.77 3.89
C VAL A 155 -7.91 -10.67 3.85
N PHE A 156 -8.58 -11.81 3.64
CA PHE A 156 -9.90 -12.03 4.19
C PHE A 156 -9.63 -11.96 5.69
N HIS A 157 -9.50 -10.77 6.27
CA HIS A 157 -9.40 -10.64 7.71
C HIS A 157 -10.64 -11.36 8.24
N VAL A 158 -10.43 -12.54 8.82
CA VAL A 158 -11.27 -13.07 9.90
C VAL A 158 -12.67 -13.57 9.50
N GLN A 159 -13.14 -13.43 8.26
CA GLN A 159 -14.48 -13.97 7.93
C GLN A 159 -14.50 -15.50 7.77
N TYR A 160 -13.34 -16.15 7.58
CA TYR A 160 -13.22 -17.63 7.44
C TYR A 160 -12.01 -18.27 8.13
N ALA A 161 -11.02 -17.50 8.61
CA ALA A 161 -9.91 -18.06 9.36
C ALA A 161 -10.26 -18.04 10.85
N ASN A 162 -10.35 -19.23 11.47
CA ASN A 162 -10.52 -19.42 12.92
C ASN A 162 -9.40 -18.79 13.78
N ASP A 163 -8.42 -18.12 13.17
CA ASP A 163 -7.23 -17.59 13.83
C ASP A 163 -7.17 -16.05 13.74
N ARG A 164 -7.72 -15.40 14.77
CA ARG A 164 -7.72 -13.94 14.92
C ARG A 164 -6.32 -13.38 15.17
N ILE A 165 -5.43 -14.17 15.79
CA ILE A 165 -4.07 -13.73 16.15
C ILE A 165 -3.26 -13.59 14.87
N LEU A 166 -3.32 -14.60 13.99
CA LEU A 166 -2.64 -14.54 12.70
C LEU A 166 -3.13 -13.35 11.86
N ALA A 167 -4.45 -13.13 11.81
CA ALA A 167 -4.99 -11.99 11.05
C ALA A 167 -4.48 -10.65 11.59
N PHE A 168 -4.42 -10.49 12.92
CA PHE A 168 -3.85 -9.31 13.55
C PHE A 168 -2.36 -9.13 13.21
N GLU A 169 -1.57 -10.19 13.27
CA GLU A 169 -0.15 -10.18 12.92
C GLU A 169 0.11 -9.82 11.46
N LEU A 170 -0.71 -10.34 10.53
CA LEU A 170 -0.65 -9.97 9.11
C LEU A 170 -1.01 -8.50 8.90
N GLY A 171 -2.07 -8.00 9.54
CA GLY A 171 -2.45 -6.60 9.45
C GLY A 171 -1.37 -5.66 10.00
N ILE A 172 -0.70 -6.06 11.10
CA ILE A 172 0.47 -5.37 11.63
C ILE A 172 1.60 -5.34 10.60
N PHE A 173 1.89 -6.48 9.97
CA PHE A 173 2.99 -6.59 9.02
C PHE A 173 2.71 -5.75 7.76
N ASP A 174 1.47 -5.73 7.28
CA ASP A 174 1.04 -4.86 6.17
C ASP A 174 1.19 -3.38 6.53
N ASN A 175 0.83 -2.96 7.76
CA ASN A 175 1.08 -1.59 8.24
C ASN A 175 2.57 -1.25 8.24
N PHE A 176 3.40 -2.18 8.71
CA PHE A 176 4.86 -1.98 8.71
C PHE A 176 5.38 -1.81 7.29
N LEU A 177 5.01 -2.68 6.35
CA LEU A 177 5.40 -2.54 4.94
C LEU A 177 4.91 -1.21 4.35
N PHE A 178 3.67 -0.81 4.65
CA PHE A 178 3.13 0.45 4.15
C PHE A 178 3.89 1.68 4.68
N SER A 179 4.37 1.62 5.93
CA SER A 179 5.20 2.67 6.52
C SER A 179 6.54 2.86 5.81
N LEU A 180 7.02 1.86 5.05
CA LEU A 180 8.27 1.98 4.28
C LEU A 180 8.11 2.83 3.01
N CYS A 181 6.88 3.04 2.51
CA CYS A 181 6.65 3.80 1.29
C CYS A 181 7.10 5.27 1.43
N GLU A 182 7.50 5.89 0.32
CA GLU A 182 7.93 7.31 0.26
C GLU A 182 6.75 8.29 0.24
N GLN A 183 5.62 7.81 -0.26
CA GLN A 183 4.37 8.55 -0.31
C GLN A 183 3.19 7.64 0.00
N HIS A 184 2.07 8.23 0.40
CA HIS A 184 0.90 7.50 0.85
C HIS A 184 -0.38 8.12 0.28
N ILE A 185 -1.16 7.33 -0.44
CA ILE A 185 -2.53 7.65 -0.83
C ILE A 185 -3.43 6.75 0.01
N ILE A 186 -4.19 7.35 0.92
CA ILE A 186 -4.97 6.63 1.93
C ILE A 186 -6.44 6.94 1.80
N SER A 187 -7.29 5.97 2.13
CA SER A 187 -8.72 6.20 2.23
C SER A 187 -9.01 7.20 3.35
N ARG A 188 -9.91 8.14 3.07
CA ARG A 188 -10.39 9.09 4.06
C ARG A 188 -10.98 8.33 5.24
N ASP A 189 -10.59 8.77 6.44
CA ASP A 189 -11.00 8.21 7.73
C ASP A 189 -10.53 6.78 8.03
N SER A 190 -9.65 6.22 7.20
CA SER A 190 -9.01 4.94 7.49
C SER A 190 -7.91 5.11 8.54
N GLY A 191 -8.21 4.73 9.78
CA GLY A 191 -7.21 4.67 10.86
C GLY A 191 -6.03 3.76 10.51
N PHE A 192 -6.29 2.67 9.77
CA PHE A 192 -5.26 1.76 9.28
C PHE A 192 -4.27 2.46 8.33
N GLY A 193 -4.77 3.18 7.32
CA GLY A 193 -3.93 3.91 6.38
C GLY A 193 -3.19 5.07 7.04
N ARG A 194 -3.89 5.85 7.88
CA ARG A 194 -3.31 6.99 8.62
C ARG A 194 -2.17 6.55 9.54
N PHE A 195 -2.40 5.50 10.33
CA PHE A 195 -1.41 5.00 11.28
C PHE A 195 -0.09 4.66 10.59
N ALA A 196 -0.12 3.86 9.52
CA ALA A 196 1.10 3.49 8.80
C ALA A 196 1.74 4.66 8.05
N ALA A 197 0.93 5.56 7.45
CA ALA A 197 1.45 6.74 6.79
C ALA A 197 2.17 7.68 7.79
N PHE A 198 1.60 7.91 8.98
CA PHE A 198 2.25 8.70 10.03
C PHE A 198 3.47 8.00 10.64
N ALA A 199 3.43 6.68 10.74
CA ALA A 199 4.57 5.89 11.21
C ALA A 199 5.81 6.05 10.30
N SER A 200 5.62 6.29 9.00
CA SER A 200 6.71 6.46 8.03
C SER A 200 7.64 7.66 8.31
N VAL A 201 7.20 8.63 9.12
CA VAL A 201 7.88 9.92 9.34
C VAL A 201 7.92 10.82 8.07
N LYS A 202 7.33 10.39 6.95
CA LYS A 202 7.31 11.10 5.66
C LYS A 202 6.06 11.96 5.49
N LEU A 203 5.86 12.85 6.45
CA LEU A 203 4.59 13.54 6.70
C LEU A 203 4.14 14.52 5.59
N ARG A 204 4.99 14.82 4.61
CA ARG A 204 4.68 15.77 3.52
C ARG A 204 3.97 15.14 2.32
N ASN A 205 3.85 13.81 2.28
CA ASN A 205 3.41 13.08 1.09
C ASN A 205 2.19 12.17 1.34
N ILE A 206 1.25 12.64 2.16
CA ILE A 206 0.04 11.88 2.53
C ILE A 206 -1.19 12.51 1.88
N TYR A 207 -1.81 11.79 0.96
CA TYR A 207 -3.01 12.17 0.23
C TYR A 207 -4.22 11.40 0.76
N SER A 208 -5.29 12.09 1.15
CA SER A 208 -6.48 11.45 1.71
C SER A 208 -7.68 11.54 0.77
N MET A 209 -8.13 10.38 0.26
CA MET A 209 -9.18 10.29 -0.75
C MET A 209 -10.43 9.60 -0.22
N GLY A 210 -11.58 10.23 -0.39
CA GLY A 210 -12.87 9.60 -0.15
C GLY A 210 -13.35 8.76 -1.35
N PRO A 211 -14.25 7.78 -1.13
CA PRO A 211 -14.94 7.13 -2.23
C PRO A 211 -15.78 8.16 -3.01
N ASN A 212 -15.64 8.18 -4.33
CA ASN A 212 -16.32 9.09 -5.27
C ASN A 212 -15.85 10.56 -5.29
N GLU A 213 -14.71 10.88 -4.69
CA GLU A 213 -14.13 12.22 -4.84
C GLU A 213 -13.43 12.41 -6.19
N GLN A 214 -13.26 13.68 -6.58
CA GLN A 214 -12.51 14.01 -7.79
C GLN A 214 -11.13 13.36 -7.78
N SER A 215 -10.71 12.84 -8.93
CA SER A 215 -9.53 12.01 -9.14
C SER A 215 -8.19 12.75 -9.06
N SER A 216 -8.15 13.91 -8.41
CA SER A 216 -6.96 14.76 -8.33
C SER A 216 -6.32 14.73 -6.96
N CYS A 217 -5.01 14.50 -6.88
CA CYS A 217 -4.24 14.67 -5.65
C CYS A 217 -4.05 16.15 -5.28
N GLN A 218 -4.27 17.07 -6.23
CA GLN A 218 -4.05 18.50 -6.03
C GLN A 218 -5.03 19.00 -4.96
N ASN A 219 -4.50 19.54 -3.86
CA ASN A 219 -5.21 20.05 -2.67
C ASN A 219 -5.64 19.02 -1.61
N GLN A 220 -5.20 17.75 -1.70
CA GLN A 220 -5.59 16.71 -0.74
C GLN A 220 -4.47 16.25 0.20
N SER A 221 -3.36 17.00 0.27
CA SER A 221 -2.30 16.73 1.23
C SER A 221 -2.78 17.05 2.65
N LEU A 222 -2.59 16.10 3.56
CA LEU A 222 -2.94 16.32 4.97
C LEU A 222 -1.93 17.29 5.60
N PRO A 223 -2.37 18.47 6.10
CA PRO A 223 -1.45 19.39 6.74
C PRO A 223 -0.93 18.78 8.04
N LEU A 224 0.40 18.85 8.21
CA LEU A 224 1.15 18.34 9.36
C LEU A 224 0.56 18.76 10.71
N ALA A 225 0.11 20.01 10.82
CA ALA A 225 -0.50 20.56 12.02
C ALA A 225 -1.79 19.83 12.45
N LYS A 226 -2.49 19.16 11.52
CA LYS A 226 -3.70 18.39 11.81
C LYS A 226 -3.44 16.90 11.98
N ALA A 227 -2.22 16.43 11.70
CA ALA A 227 -1.85 15.01 11.77
C ALA A 227 -2.14 14.38 13.14
N ALA A 228 -1.81 15.10 14.22
CA ALA A 228 -2.03 14.64 15.60
C ALA A 228 -3.52 14.40 15.91
N TYR A 229 -4.41 15.28 15.44
CA TYR A 229 -5.86 15.13 15.61
C TYR A 229 -6.38 13.92 14.84
N TYR A 230 -5.96 13.77 13.57
CA TYR A 230 -6.39 12.65 12.73
C TYR A 230 -5.89 11.28 13.18
N TRP A 231 -4.81 11.22 13.97
CA TRP A 231 -4.29 10.00 14.56
C TRP A 231 -5.20 9.44 15.67
N SER A 232 -5.73 10.32 16.51
CA SER A 232 -6.54 9.90 17.66
C SER A 232 -7.93 9.39 17.26
N GLY A 233 -8.45 9.80 16.10
CA GLY A 233 -9.84 9.51 15.73
C GLY A 233 -10.87 10.08 16.71
N ILE A 234 -10.45 11.04 17.55
CA ILE A 234 -11.24 11.80 18.52
C ILE A 234 -11.35 13.24 18.02
#